data_AF-A0AA97ERB3-F1
#
_entry.id   AF-A0AA97ERB3-F1
#
_cell.length_a   1.000
_cell.length_b   1.000
_cell.length_c   1.000
_cell.angle_alpha   90.00
_cell.angle_beta   90.00
_cell.angle_gamma   90.00
#
_symmetry.space_group_name_H-M   'P 1'
#
loop_
_entity.id
_entity.type
_entity.pdbx_description
1 polymer ?
#
loop_
_entity_poly.entity_id
_entity_poly.type
_entity_poly.pdbx_seq_one_letter_code
_entity_poly.pdbx_strand_id
1 'polypeptide(L)'
;MSSLNTDQFLRIKDLANYPEKQATTHTYKSGINKGKTKNINARPASKGLIGVSDKTIWKWVKRGEFPSPIKLSDSVTVWRLSDVKAWMQSKGLEA
;
A
#
# COMPACT_ATOMS: atom_id res chain seq x y z
N MET A 1 27.64 -22.49 2.70
CA MET A 1 27.64 -21.04 2.40
C MET A 1 26.77 -20.79 1.18
N SER A 2 25.45 -20.71 1.37
CA SER A 2 24.52 -20.20 0.34
C SER A 2 23.27 -19.75 1.08
N SER A 3 23.24 -18.47 1.48
CA SER A 3 21.99 -17.84 1.91
C SER A 3 21.04 -17.91 0.72
N LEU A 4 19.94 -18.67 0.85
CA LEU A 4 18.85 -18.63 -0.10
C LEU A 4 18.31 -17.19 -0.06
N ASN A 5 18.67 -16.39 -1.07
CA ASN A 5 18.06 -15.08 -1.30
C ASN A 5 16.57 -15.31 -1.57
N THR A 6 15.76 -15.33 -0.52
CA THR A 6 14.31 -15.15 -0.63
C THR A 6 14.09 -13.73 -1.10
N ASP A 7 13.98 -13.53 -2.42
CA ASP A 7 13.50 -12.28 -2.99
C ASP A 7 12.12 -11.99 -2.37
N GLN A 8 12.08 -10.99 -1.50
CA GLN A 8 10.84 -10.59 -0.85
C GLN A 8 9.95 -9.87 -1.86
N PHE A 9 8.69 -10.30 -1.95
CA PHE A 9 7.69 -9.64 -2.77
C PHE A 9 6.92 -8.62 -1.95
N LEU A 10 6.89 -7.38 -2.43
CA LEU A 10 6.20 -6.25 -1.81
C LEU A 10 4.87 -6.01 -2.51
N ARG A 11 3.81 -5.79 -1.74
CA ARG A 11 2.53 -5.30 -2.27
C ARG A 11 2.49 -3.78 -2.22
N ILE A 12 1.49 -3.20 -2.87
CA ILE A 12 1.26 -1.76 -2.83
C ILE A 12 1.16 -1.23 -1.39
N LYS A 13 0.65 -2.06 -0.46
CA LYS A 13 0.53 -1.73 0.96
C LYS A 13 1.85 -1.52 1.67
N ASP A 14 2.90 -2.23 1.26
CA ASP A 14 4.23 -2.16 1.83
C ASP A 14 5.03 -0.97 1.24
N LEU A 15 4.66 -0.54 0.03
CA LEU A 15 5.31 0.54 -0.70
C LEU A 15 4.70 1.91 -0.38
N ALA A 16 3.37 1.98 -0.28
CA ALA A 16 2.62 3.21 -0.14
C ALA A 16 2.45 3.67 1.31
N ASN A 17 2.47 4.98 1.50
CA ASN A 17 2.11 5.62 2.76
C ASN A 17 0.58 5.82 2.85
N TYR A 18 -0.02 5.30 3.91
CA TYR A 18 -1.43 5.49 4.21
C TYR A 18 -1.55 6.33 5.48
N PRO A 19 -2.11 7.56 5.40
CA PRO A 19 -2.36 8.35 6.59
C PRO A 19 -3.45 7.69 7.44
N GLU A 20 -3.36 7.91 8.76
CA GLU A 20 -4.38 7.49 9.71
C GLU A 20 -5.74 8.03 9.27
N LYS A 21 -6.74 7.15 9.25
CA LYS A 21 -8.12 7.55 9.02
C LYS A 21 -8.91 7.20 10.28
N GLN A 22 -9.31 8.24 10.98
CA GLN A 22 -10.18 8.12 12.14
C GLN A 22 -11.52 7.49 11.75
N ALA A 23 -12.08 6.74 12.69
CA ALA A 23 -13.40 6.14 12.61
C ALA A 23 -14.46 7.18 12.22
N THR A 24 -15.29 6.87 11.22
CA THR A 24 -16.53 7.63 11.00
C THR A 24 -17.68 6.90 11.67
N THR A 25 -18.34 7.62 12.57
CA THR A 25 -19.46 7.13 13.37
C THR A 25 -20.75 7.22 12.57
N HIS A 26 -21.34 6.08 12.22
CA HIS A 26 -22.65 6.05 11.58
C HIS A 26 -23.76 5.79 12.59
N THR A 27 -24.63 6.78 12.79
CA THR A 27 -25.79 6.69 13.68
C THR A 27 -27.03 6.36 12.87
N TYR A 28 -27.70 5.27 13.22
CA TYR A 28 -28.96 4.88 12.60
C TYR A 28 -30.10 5.79 13.09
N LYS A 29 -30.79 6.44 12.15
CA LYS A 29 -31.79 7.49 12.44
C LYS A 29 -33.22 6.95 12.61
N SER A 30 -33.51 5.73 12.18
CA SER A 30 -34.85 5.13 12.22
C SER A 30 -34.83 3.60 12.35
N GLY A 31 -35.99 3.02 12.69
CA GLY A 31 -36.20 1.57 12.85
C GLY A 31 -35.77 1.01 14.21
N ILE A 32 -35.76 -0.31 14.34
CA ILE A 32 -35.41 -1.08 15.57
C ILE A 32 -33.99 -0.76 16.07
N ASN A 33 -33.10 -0.30 15.17
CA ASN A 33 -31.72 0.06 15.50
C ASN A 33 -31.51 1.57 15.73
N LYS A 34 -32.58 2.36 15.83
CA LYS A 34 -32.49 3.81 16.09
C LYS A 34 -31.68 4.07 17.37
N GLY A 35 -30.62 4.87 17.25
CA GLY A 35 -29.69 5.18 18.34
C GLY A 35 -28.49 4.24 18.47
N LYS A 36 -28.43 3.15 17.70
CA LYS A 36 -27.19 2.37 17.57
C LYS A 36 -26.18 3.13 16.72
N THR A 37 -24.93 2.95 17.09
CA THR A 37 -23.78 3.59 16.46
C THR A 37 -22.86 2.51 15.92
N LYS A 38 -22.47 2.62 14.64
CA LYS A 38 -21.47 1.74 14.03
C LYS A 38 -20.20 2.53 13.74
N ASN A 39 -19.06 2.03 14.23
CA ASN A 39 -17.74 2.50 13.81
C ASN A 39 -17.42 1.91 12.43
N ILE A 40 -17.15 2.76 11.44
CA ILE A 40 -16.85 2.37 10.07
C ILE A 40 -15.53 3.00 9.61
N ASN A 41 -14.77 2.27 8.79
CA ASN A 41 -13.60 2.74 8.03
C ASN A 41 -12.37 3.19 8.84
N ALA A 42 -12.27 2.83 10.12
CA ALA A 42 -11.05 3.07 10.89
C ALA A 42 -9.87 2.30 10.29
N ARG A 43 -8.76 3.00 10.00
CA ARG A 43 -7.48 2.38 9.62
C ARG A 43 -6.30 3.10 10.28
N PRO A 44 -5.32 2.37 10.83
CA PRO A 44 -4.11 2.96 11.41
C PRO A 44 -3.22 3.57 10.31
N ALA A 45 -2.35 4.52 10.69
CA ALA A 45 -1.29 5.00 9.80
C ALA A 45 -0.32 3.86 9.48
N SER A 46 0.08 3.75 8.21
CA SER A 46 1.11 2.81 7.77
C SER A 46 2.11 3.55 6.89
N LYS A 47 3.37 3.57 7.32
CA LYS A 47 4.47 4.18 6.57
C LYS A 47 5.09 3.14 5.64
N GLY A 48 4.76 3.21 4.35
CA GLY A 48 5.39 2.40 3.31
C GLY A 48 6.78 2.91 2.93
N LEU A 49 7.55 2.07 2.24
CA LEU A 49 8.95 2.35 1.86
C LEU A 49 9.15 3.67 1.10
N ILE A 50 8.21 4.06 0.22
CA ILE A 50 8.43 5.17 -0.72
C ILE A 50 7.74 6.46 -0.25
N GLY A 51 7.09 6.47 0.93
CA GLY A 51 6.52 7.69 1.52
C GLY A 51 5.39 8.36 0.73
N VAL A 52 4.99 7.82 -0.42
CA VAL A 52 3.97 8.37 -1.32
C VAL A 52 2.68 7.55 -1.27
N SER A 53 1.57 8.14 -1.72
CA SER A 53 0.29 7.42 -1.84
C SER A 53 0.35 6.31 -2.90
N ASP A 54 -0.50 5.30 -2.72
CA ASP A 54 -0.73 4.20 -3.67
C ASP A 54 -1.03 4.69 -5.09
N LYS A 55 -1.88 5.71 -5.22
CA LYS A 55 -2.25 6.31 -6.51
C LYS A 55 -1.05 6.91 -7.23
N THR A 56 -0.08 7.45 -6.50
CA THR A 56 1.15 7.99 -7.09
C THR A 56 2.02 6.89 -7.67
N ILE A 57 2.17 5.77 -6.95
CA ILE A 57 2.94 4.61 -7.43
C ILE A 57 2.32 4.06 -8.71
N TRP A 58 0.99 3.86 -8.74
CA TRP A 58 0.31 3.41 -9.96
C TRP A 58 0.44 4.38 -11.13
N LYS A 59 0.49 5.69 -10.87
CA LYS A 59 0.78 6.68 -11.91
C LYS A 59 2.19 6.50 -12.47
N TRP A 60 3.20 6.26 -11.64
CA TRP A 60 4.57 5.99 -12.12
C TRP A 60 4.67 4.68 -12.88
N VAL A 61 4.00 3.63 -12.41
CA VAL A 61 3.88 2.35 -13.14
C VAL A 61 3.26 2.58 -14.52
N LYS A 62 2.17 3.34 -14.62
CA LYS A 62 1.54 3.68 -15.91
C LYS A 62 2.45 4.51 -16.82
N ARG A 63 3.34 5.33 -16.24
CA ARG A 63 4.35 6.12 -16.98
C ARG A 63 5.59 5.31 -17.36
N GLY A 64 5.76 4.09 -16.83
CA GLY A 64 6.97 3.29 -17.01
C GLY A 64 8.17 3.77 -16.19
N GLU A 65 7.93 4.65 -15.20
CA GLU A 65 8.99 5.19 -14.35
C GLU A 65 9.29 4.31 -13.15
N PHE A 66 8.40 3.39 -12.78
CA PHE A 66 8.52 2.49 -11.62
C PHE A 66 8.68 1.04 -12.11
N PRO A 67 9.33 0.13 -11.35
CA PRO A 67 9.48 -1.27 -11.74
C PRO A 67 8.15 -1.92 -12.13
N SER A 68 8.24 -2.81 -13.12
CA SER A 68 7.09 -3.48 -13.69
C SER A 68 6.36 -4.32 -12.63
N PRO A 69 5.02 -4.19 -12.52
CA PRO A 69 4.23 -4.99 -11.61
C PRO A 69 4.21 -6.46 -12.05
N ILE A 70 4.39 -7.38 -11.10
CA ILE A 70 4.24 -8.82 -11.31
C ILE A 70 2.85 -9.21 -10.80
N LYS A 71 2.01 -9.76 -11.68
CA LYS A 71 0.70 -10.30 -11.30
C LYS A 71 0.86 -11.74 -10.83
N LEU A 72 0.53 -12.02 -9.56
CA LEU A 72 0.47 -13.38 -9.01
C LEU A 72 -0.90 -14.03 -9.23
N SER A 73 -1.95 -13.22 -9.22
CA SER A 73 -3.33 -13.63 -9.54
C SER A 73 -4.11 -12.43 -10.06
N ASP A 74 -5.38 -12.62 -10.42
CA ASP A 74 -6.25 -11.56 -10.96
C ASP A 74 -6.32 -10.31 -10.05
N SER A 75 -6.29 -10.50 -8.73
CA SER A 75 -6.37 -9.41 -7.74
C SER A 75 -5.06 -9.08 -7.03
N VAL A 76 -4.00 -9.90 -7.21
CA VAL A 76 -2.74 -9.74 -6.46
C VAL A 76 -1.62 -9.31 -7.38
N THR A 77 -1.21 -8.05 -7.23
CA THR A 77 -0.02 -7.48 -7.87
C THR A 77 1.08 -7.23 -6.84
N VAL A 78 2.30 -7.62 -7.19
CA VAL A 78 3.49 -7.49 -6.35
C VAL A 78 4.68 -6.91 -7.12
N TRP A 79 5.67 -6.43 -6.38
CA TRP A 79 6.98 -6.00 -6.90
C TRP A 79 8.09 -6.75 -6.19
N ARG A 80 9.22 -6.96 -6.86
CA ARG A 80 10.41 -7.50 -6.20
C ARG A 80 11.06 -6.40 -5.37
N LEU A 81 11.44 -6.73 -4.14
CA LEU A 81 12.16 -5.80 -3.27
C LEU A 81 13.48 -5.33 -3.90
N SER A 82 14.19 -6.21 -4.60
CA SER A 82 15.43 -5.89 -5.32
C SER A 82 15.24 -4.79 -6.39
N ASP A 83 14.19 -4.91 -7.21
CA ASP A 83 13.88 -3.92 -8.26
C ASP A 83 13.46 -2.58 -7.66
N VAL A 84 12.67 -2.60 -6.58
CA VAL A 84 12.24 -1.39 -5.87
C VAL A 84 13.44 -0.69 -5.23
N LYS A 85 14.36 -1.42 -4.60
CA LYS A 85 15.59 -0.85 -4.03
C LYS A 85 16.48 -0.23 -5.11
N ALA A 86 16.70 -0.92 -6.23
CA ALA A 86 17.47 -0.39 -7.35
C ALA A 86 16.83 0.90 -7.91
N TRP A 87 15.49 0.93 -7.99
CA TRP A 87 14.76 2.12 -8.38
C TRP A 87 14.91 3.28 -7.39
N MET A 88 14.80 3.01 -6.08
CA MET A 88 14.99 4.02 -5.03
C MET A 88 16.39 4.63 -5.12
N GLN A 89 17.42 3.79 -5.28
CA GLN A 89 18.80 4.23 -5.47
C GLN A 89 18.96 5.10 -6.74
N SER A 90 18.33 4.71 -7.85
CA SER A 90 18.34 5.52 -9.09
C SER A 90 17.67 6.89 -8.92
N LYS A 91 16.74 7.04 -7.97
CA LYS A 91 16.06 8.31 -7.67
C LYS A 91 16.75 9.12 -6.57
N GLY A 92 17.85 8.63 -6.00
CA GLY A 92 18.53 9.28 -4.87
C GLY A 92 17.72 9.24 -3.58
N LEU A 93 16.74 8.32 -3.49
CA LEU A 93 16.01 8.04 -2.26
C LEU A 93 16.83 7.03 -1.46
N GLU A 94 17.72 7.55 -0.61
CA GLU A 94 18.43 6.73 0.39
C GLU A 94 17.41 6.23 1.43
N ALA A 95 17.50 4.94 1.77
CA ALA A 95 16.59 4.24 2.68
C ALA A 95 16.79 4.62 4.15
#